data_AF-A0A085BL61-F1
#
_entry.id   AF-A0A085BL61-F1
#
_cell.length_a   1.000
_cell.length_b   1.000
_cell.length_c   1.000
_cell.angle_alpha   90.00
_cell.angle_beta   90.00
_cell.angle_gamma   90.00
#
_symmetry.space_group_name_H-M   'P 1'
#
loop_
_entity.id
_entity.type
_entity.pdbx_description
1 polymer ?
#
loop_
_entity_poly.entity_id
_entity_poly.type
_entity_poly.pdbx_seq_one_letter_code
_entity_poly.pdbx_strand_id
1 'polypeptide(L)'
;MKKLLLIGSLFLYSLSFAQAKNEKIRELLTLTGAGNLGATYAKQILTHFKSAYPSVPEKVWIDFSNEIKASDLEDLILPLYHKYYTEKDIDDLIVFYKSPVGIKTTKILPQIMLESQEAGKQWGSKIAEKVIKKLKEENYLQDPPPPLPSK
;
A
#
# COMPACT_ATOMS: atom_id res chain seq x y z
N MET A 1 -17.34 -39.12 27.57
CA MET A 1 -15.89 -38.89 27.46
C MET A 1 -15.36 -38.92 26.01
N LYS A 2 -15.81 -39.82 25.13
CA LYS A 2 -15.39 -39.82 23.70
C LYS A 2 -15.79 -38.56 22.90
N LYS A 3 -16.95 -37.94 23.21
CA LYS A 3 -17.39 -36.69 22.56
C LYS A 3 -16.60 -35.44 22.99
N LEU A 4 -15.94 -35.45 24.16
CA LEU A 4 -15.12 -34.34 24.63
C LEU A 4 -13.72 -34.33 23.99
N LEU A 5 -13.18 -35.52 23.67
CA LEU A 5 -11.87 -35.66 23.00
C LEU A 5 -11.92 -35.23 21.52
N LEU A 6 -13.08 -35.38 20.86
CA LEU A 6 -13.29 -34.95 19.47
C LEU A 6 -13.32 -33.42 19.30
N ILE A 7 -13.84 -32.68 20.30
CA ILE A 7 -13.92 -31.21 20.24
C ILE A 7 -12.54 -30.57 20.46
N GLY A 8 -11.70 -31.15 21.33
CA GLY A 8 -10.32 -30.70 21.53
C GLY A 8 -9.41 -30.92 20.31
N SER A 9 -9.64 -32.02 19.56
CA SER A 9 -8.92 -32.31 18.32
C SER A 9 -9.26 -31.35 17.17
N LEU A 10 -10.51 -30.89 17.06
CA LEU A 10 -10.91 -29.94 16.02
C LEU A 10 -10.35 -28.52 16.25
N PHE A 11 -10.26 -28.08 17.51
CA PHE A 11 -9.73 -26.75 17.86
C PHE A 11 -8.22 -26.62 17.59
N LEU A 12 -7.47 -27.70 17.84
CA LEU A 12 -6.03 -27.76 17.56
C LEU A 12 -5.71 -27.73 16.05
N TYR A 13 -6.54 -28.39 15.23
CA TYR A 13 -6.37 -28.35 13.77
C TYR A 13 -6.60 -26.96 13.18
N SER A 14 -7.61 -26.22 13.67
CA SER A 14 -7.88 -24.85 13.20
C SER A 14 -6.77 -23.86 13.55
N LEU A 15 -6.12 -24.01 14.70
CA LEU A 15 -4.99 -23.14 15.08
C LEU A 15 -3.77 -23.40 14.19
N SER A 16 -3.39 -24.67 13.97
CA SER A 16 -2.25 -25.01 13.11
C SER A 16 -2.45 -24.57 11.66
N PHE A 17 -3.68 -24.69 11.14
CA PHE A 17 -4.01 -24.25 9.78
C PHE A 17 -3.93 -22.71 9.65
N ALA A 18 -4.45 -21.96 10.62
CA ALA A 18 -4.35 -20.51 10.64
C ALA A 18 -2.89 -20.03 10.74
N GLN A 19 -2.06 -20.73 11.53
CA GLN A 19 -0.64 -20.43 11.66
C GLN A 19 0.13 -20.65 10.35
N ALA A 20 -0.13 -21.75 9.65
CA ALA A 20 0.51 -22.04 8.36
C ALA A 20 0.17 -20.97 7.29
N LYS A 21 -1.08 -20.55 7.21
CA LYS A 21 -1.48 -19.48 6.28
C LYS A 21 -0.86 -18.11 6.64
N ASN A 22 -0.68 -17.81 7.93
CA ASN A 22 -0.03 -16.57 8.36
C ASN A 22 1.43 -16.49 7.87
N GLU A 23 2.18 -17.60 7.97
CA GLU A 23 3.57 -17.66 7.51
C GLU A 23 3.66 -17.43 6.00
N LYS A 24 2.76 -18.05 5.23
CA LYS A 24 2.66 -17.82 3.77
C LYS A 24 2.34 -16.37 3.42
N ILE A 25 1.40 -15.74 4.13
CA ILE A 25 1.08 -14.32 3.92
C ILE A 25 2.31 -13.45 4.21
N ARG A 26 3.06 -13.71 5.29
CA ARG A 26 4.29 -12.96 5.59
C ARG A 26 5.37 -13.13 4.53
N GLU A 27 5.51 -14.33 3.99
CA GLU A 27 6.39 -14.59 2.84
C GLU A 27 5.97 -13.77 1.62
N LEU A 28 4.68 -13.78 1.29
CA LEU A 28 4.13 -12.98 0.18
C LEU A 28 4.39 -11.47 0.38
N LEU A 29 4.17 -10.96 1.60
CA LEU A 29 4.47 -9.56 1.93
C LEU A 29 5.96 -9.26 1.73
N THR A 30 6.85 -10.16 2.12
CA THR A 30 8.30 -10.01 1.91
C THR A 30 8.64 -9.99 0.41
N LEU A 31 8.11 -10.94 -0.37
CA LEU A 31 8.37 -11.05 -1.81
C LEU A 31 7.90 -9.83 -2.61
N THR A 32 6.79 -9.21 -2.16
CA THR A 32 6.21 -8.01 -2.80
C THR A 32 6.86 -6.71 -2.32
N GLY A 33 7.77 -6.77 -1.35
CA GLY A 33 8.38 -5.60 -0.71
C GLY A 33 7.51 -4.94 0.36
N ALA A 34 6.30 -5.47 0.61
CA ALA A 34 5.37 -4.98 1.61
C ALA A 34 5.80 -5.29 3.06
N GLY A 35 6.65 -6.31 3.27
CA GLY A 35 7.14 -6.69 4.61
C GLY A 35 7.95 -5.58 5.31
N ASN A 36 8.56 -4.67 4.54
CA ASN A 36 9.31 -3.54 5.10
C ASN A 36 8.48 -2.25 5.28
N LEU A 37 7.17 -2.29 4.99
CA LEU A 37 6.33 -1.10 5.08
C LEU A 37 6.25 -0.56 6.51
N GLY A 38 6.14 -1.43 7.51
CA GLY A 38 6.07 -1.03 8.92
C GLY A 38 7.29 -0.23 9.34
N ALA A 39 8.49 -0.74 9.04
CA ALA A 39 9.75 -0.06 9.35
C ALA A 39 9.90 1.26 8.57
N THR A 40 9.46 1.27 7.30
CA THR A 40 9.53 2.47 6.46
C THR A 40 8.61 3.57 6.99
N TYR A 41 7.37 3.24 7.33
CA TYR A 41 6.43 4.19 7.92
C TYR A 41 6.88 4.66 9.28
N ALA A 42 7.34 3.76 10.16
CA ALA A 42 7.90 4.11 11.46
C ALA A 42 9.03 5.13 11.32
N LYS A 43 9.97 4.89 10.39
CA LYS A 43 11.07 5.81 10.11
C LYS A 43 10.58 7.16 9.59
N GLN A 44 9.59 7.19 8.69
CA GLN A 44 9.03 8.44 8.17
C GLN A 44 8.34 9.26 9.26
N ILE A 45 7.51 8.61 10.09
CA ILE A 45 6.85 9.23 11.24
C ILE A 45 7.91 9.81 12.18
N LEU A 46 8.89 9.01 12.58
CA LEU A 46 9.98 9.45 13.45
C LEU A 46 10.76 10.62 12.87
N THR A 47 11.10 10.56 11.59
CA THR A 47 11.84 11.63 10.91
C THR A 47 11.04 12.93 10.92
N HIS A 48 9.73 12.85 10.64
CA HIS A 48 8.84 14.00 10.69
C HIS A 48 8.77 14.63 12.08
N PHE A 49 8.57 13.83 13.12
CA PHE A 49 8.55 14.32 14.51
C PHE A 49 9.91 14.89 14.93
N LYS A 50 11.01 14.22 14.59
CA LYS A 50 12.36 14.73 14.88
C LYS A 50 12.63 16.09 14.24
N SER A 51 12.18 16.30 12.99
CA SER A 51 12.28 17.60 12.32
C SER A 51 11.37 18.67 12.94
N ALA A 52 10.19 18.29 13.44
CA ALA A 52 9.26 19.22 14.09
C ALA A 52 9.70 19.64 15.50
N TYR A 53 10.48 18.79 16.20
CA TYR A 53 10.91 19.01 17.58
C TYR A 53 12.45 18.94 17.73
N PRO A 54 13.21 19.88 17.13
CA PRO A 54 14.67 19.82 17.07
C PRO A 54 15.36 20.00 18.44
N SER A 55 14.65 20.50 19.45
CA SER A 55 15.17 20.67 20.82
C SER A 55 15.13 19.38 21.65
N VAL A 56 14.46 18.33 21.17
CA VAL A 56 14.37 17.05 21.87
C VAL A 56 15.70 16.28 21.72
N PRO A 57 16.32 15.80 22.81
CA PRO A 57 17.59 15.08 22.75
C PRO A 57 17.53 13.81 21.90
N GLU A 58 18.63 13.50 21.20
CA GLU A 58 18.74 12.31 20.33
C GLU A 58 18.34 11.00 21.04
N LYS A 59 18.69 10.88 22.33
CA LYS A 59 18.37 9.70 23.14
C LYS A 59 16.87 9.39 23.17
N VAL A 60 16.01 10.40 23.24
CA VAL A 60 14.55 10.20 23.28
C VAL A 60 14.06 9.58 21.97
N TRP A 61 14.60 10.01 20.84
CA TRP A 61 14.26 9.44 19.53
C TRP A 61 14.76 7.99 19.38
N ILE A 62 15.95 7.69 19.91
CA ILE A 62 16.48 6.31 19.93
C ILE A 62 15.61 5.41 20.81
N ASP A 63 15.27 5.85 22.02
CA ASP A 63 14.43 5.10 22.95
C ASP A 63 13.06 4.81 22.30
N PHE A 64 12.41 5.83 21.72
CA PHE A 64 11.12 5.65 21.04
C PHE A 64 11.22 4.74 19.81
N SER A 65 12.29 4.85 19.02
CA SER A 65 12.50 3.96 17.88
C SER A 65 12.64 2.48 18.29
N ASN A 66 13.16 2.20 19.48
CA ASN A 66 13.26 0.85 20.01
C ASN A 66 11.91 0.30 20.52
N GLU A 67 10.97 1.18 20.86
CA GLU A 67 9.61 0.80 21.25
C GLU A 67 8.74 0.44 20.05
N ILE A 68 9.03 0.99 18.87
CA ILE A 68 8.25 0.71 17.66
C ILE A 68 8.57 -0.69 17.14
N LYS A 69 7.54 -1.53 17.10
CA LYS A 69 7.60 -2.84 16.45
C LYS A 69 7.03 -2.73 15.05
N ALA A 70 7.89 -2.81 14.04
CA ALA A 70 7.44 -2.81 12.64
C ALA A 70 6.43 -3.94 12.33
N SER A 71 6.50 -5.04 13.09
CA SER A 71 5.55 -6.16 13.03
C SER A 71 4.12 -5.79 13.41
N ASP A 72 3.89 -4.73 14.19
CA ASP A 72 2.54 -4.33 14.60
C ASP A 72 1.69 -3.96 13.38
N LEU A 73 2.31 -3.39 12.33
CA LEU A 73 1.61 -3.13 11.08
C LEU A 73 1.28 -4.43 10.33
N GLU A 74 2.17 -5.41 10.35
CA GLU A 74 1.92 -6.71 9.72
C GLU A 74 0.72 -7.41 10.37
N ASP A 75 0.62 -7.35 11.70
CA ASP A 75 -0.49 -7.95 12.46
C ASP A 75 -1.84 -7.30 12.12
N LEU A 76 -1.85 -6.01 11.74
CA LEU A 76 -3.05 -5.33 11.23
C LEU A 76 -3.40 -5.71 9.79
N ILE A 77 -2.41 -6.08 8.98
CA ILE A 77 -2.58 -6.41 7.56
C ILE A 77 -2.98 -7.88 7.36
N LEU A 78 -2.45 -8.79 8.18
CA LEU A 78 -2.71 -10.24 8.10
C LEU A 78 -4.21 -10.60 7.99
N PRO A 79 -5.12 -10.05 8.82
CA PRO A 79 -6.55 -10.33 8.71
C PRO A 79 -7.17 -9.88 7.37
N LEU A 80 -6.62 -8.85 6.71
CA LEU A 80 -7.09 -8.39 5.41
C LEU A 80 -6.80 -9.43 4.33
N TYR A 81 -5.60 -10.02 4.33
CA TYR A 81 -5.26 -11.11 3.41
C TYR A 81 -6.11 -12.35 3.67
N HIS A 82 -6.39 -12.67 4.93
CA HIS A 82 -7.33 -13.75 5.26
C HIS A 82 -8.72 -13.51 4.71
N LYS A 83 -9.21 -12.27 4.75
CA LYS A 83 -10.54 -11.89 4.28
C LYS A 83 -10.69 -12.02 2.77
N TYR A 84 -9.66 -11.68 2.00
CA TYR A 84 -9.76 -11.56 0.55
C TYR A 84 -9.11 -12.70 -0.24
N TYR A 85 -8.24 -13.50 0.38
CA TYR A 85 -7.52 -14.58 -0.30
C TYR A 85 -7.70 -15.91 0.41
N THR A 86 -7.93 -16.97 -0.37
CA THR A 86 -7.80 -18.35 0.10
C THR A 86 -6.32 -18.69 0.29
N GLU A 87 -6.02 -19.77 1.02
CA GLU A 87 -4.61 -20.22 1.14
C GLU A 87 -4.00 -20.58 -0.21
N LYS A 88 -4.79 -21.20 -1.09
CA LYS A 88 -4.35 -21.54 -2.44
C LYS A 88 -4.01 -20.28 -3.25
N ASP A 89 -4.79 -19.21 -3.13
CA ASP A 89 -4.47 -17.95 -3.82
C ASP A 89 -3.12 -17.40 -3.32
N ILE A 90 -2.86 -17.46 -2.01
CA ILE A 90 -1.58 -17.05 -1.43
C ILE A 90 -0.43 -17.91 -1.98
N ASP A 91 -0.60 -19.24 -2.06
CA ASP A 91 0.40 -20.15 -2.64
C ASP A 91 0.69 -19.80 -4.11
N ASP A 92 -0.35 -19.61 -4.92
CA ASP A 92 -0.23 -19.25 -6.33
C ASP A 92 0.48 -17.90 -6.50
N LEU A 93 0.18 -16.91 -5.64
CA LEU A 93 0.86 -15.61 -5.62
C LEU A 93 2.33 -15.73 -5.25
N ILE A 94 2.68 -16.55 -4.25
CA ILE A 94 4.07 -16.81 -3.86
C ILE A 94 4.84 -17.42 -5.03
N VAL A 95 4.26 -18.41 -5.72
CA VAL A 95 4.86 -19.01 -6.91
C VAL A 95 5.09 -17.96 -8.00
N PHE A 96 4.08 -17.12 -8.26
CA PHE A 96 4.21 -16.04 -9.24
C PHE A 96 5.33 -15.06 -8.87
N TYR A 97 5.36 -14.54 -7.64
CA TYR A 97 6.34 -13.54 -7.22
C TYR A 97 7.76 -14.10 -7.06
N LYS A 98 7.93 -15.42 -6.97
CA LYS A 98 9.24 -16.10 -7.07
C LYS A 98 9.71 -16.31 -8.51
N SER A 99 8.83 -16.22 -9.50
CA SER A 99 9.20 -16.39 -10.91
C SER A 99 10.04 -15.21 -11.44
N PRO A 100 10.82 -15.38 -12.53
CA PRO A 100 11.56 -14.28 -13.14
C PRO A 100 10.68 -13.08 -13.53
N VAL A 101 9.46 -13.34 -14.02
CA VAL A 101 8.51 -12.27 -14.36
C VAL A 101 7.93 -11.61 -13.10
N GLY A 102 7.61 -12.37 -12.05
CA GLY A 102 7.14 -11.81 -10.78
C GLY A 102 8.17 -10.92 -10.10
N ILE A 103 9.43 -11.36 -10.05
CA ILE A 103 10.56 -10.56 -9.54
C ILE A 103 10.78 -9.31 -10.41
N LYS A 104 10.63 -9.42 -11.73
CA LYS A 104 10.68 -8.25 -12.61
C LYS A 104 9.55 -7.29 -12.23
N THR A 105 8.31 -7.77 -12.15
CA THR A 105 7.11 -7.00 -11.79
C THR A 105 7.30 -6.18 -10.51
N THR A 106 7.83 -6.76 -9.44
CA THR A 106 8.04 -6.02 -8.17
C THR A 106 9.06 -4.87 -8.31
N LYS A 107 10.02 -4.99 -9.23
CA LYS A 107 11.05 -3.96 -9.49
C LYS A 107 10.57 -2.86 -10.44
N ILE A 108 9.84 -3.22 -11.49
CA ILE A 108 9.45 -2.28 -12.57
C ILE A 108 8.12 -1.57 -12.31
N LEU A 109 7.15 -2.16 -11.60
CA LEU A 109 5.85 -1.50 -11.39
C LEU A 109 5.94 -0.09 -10.78
N PRO A 110 6.81 0.19 -9.77
CA PRO A 110 6.97 1.55 -9.27
C PRO A 110 7.43 2.53 -10.35
N GLN A 111 8.35 2.14 -11.23
CA GLN A 111 8.82 2.96 -12.34
C GLN A 111 7.71 3.17 -13.38
N ILE A 112 6.96 2.13 -13.76
CA ILE A 112 5.80 2.27 -14.66
C ILE A 112 4.80 3.27 -14.09
N MET A 113 4.52 3.22 -12.78
CA MET A 113 3.60 4.16 -12.13
C MET A 113 4.09 5.61 -12.20
N LEU A 114 5.40 5.85 -12.05
CA LEU A 114 6.00 7.18 -12.19
C LEU A 114 5.90 7.69 -13.64
N GLU A 115 6.26 6.86 -14.61
CA GLU A 115 6.17 7.20 -16.03
C GLU A 115 4.71 7.42 -16.47
N SER A 116 3.76 6.65 -15.91
CA SER A 116 2.33 6.81 -16.16
C SER A 116 1.79 8.16 -15.69
N GLN A 117 2.27 8.66 -14.56
CA GLN A 117 1.90 10.00 -14.07
C GLN A 117 2.38 11.09 -15.03
N GLU A 118 3.60 10.97 -15.55
CA GLU A 118 4.14 11.92 -16.53
C GLU A 118 3.37 11.89 -17.85
N ALA A 119 3.06 10.70 -18.36
CA ALA A 119 2.20 10.54 -19.53
C ALA A 119 0.81 11.19 -19.30
N GLY A 120 0.23 11.01 -18.11
CA GLY A 120 -1.02 11.64 -17.70
C GLY A 120 -0.96 13.17 -17.69
N LYS A 121 0.14 13.76 -17.18
CA LYS A 121 0.35 15.21 -17.21
C LYS A 121 0.40 15.74 -18.63
N GLN A 122 1.16 15.09 -19.52
CA GLN A 122 1.26 15.50 -20.92
C GLN A 122 -0.09 15.43 -21.65
N TRP A 123 -0.84 14.35 -21.41
CA TRP A 123 -2.19 14.21 -21.94
C TRP A 123 -3.14 15.29 -21.41
N GLY A 124 -3.09 15.57 -20.11
CA GLY A 124 -3.88 16.63 -19.46
C GLY A 124 -3.58 18.03 -20.02
N SER A 125 -2.30 18.37 -20.23
CA SER A 125 -1.91 19.65 -20.84
C SER A 125 -2.48 19.81 -22.25
N LYS A 126 -2.43 18.77 -23.08
CA LYS A 126 -3.03 18.78 -24.43
C LYS A 126 -4.54 18.98 -24.40
N ILE A 127 -5.23 18.46 -23.39
CA ILE A 127 -6.66 18.70 -23.19
C ILE A 127 -6.89 20.16 -22.79
N ALA A 128 -6.12 20.68 -21.84
CA ALA A 128 -6.23 22.06 -21.39
C ALA A 128 -6.03 23.06 -22.55
N GLU A 129 -5.04 22.83 -23.41
CA GLU A 129 -4.82 23.62 -24.62
C GLU A 129 -6.05 23.63 -25.55
N LYS A 130 -6.66 22.46 -25.79
CA LYS A 130 -7.88 22.35 -26.61
C LYS A 130 -9.06 23.07 -25.98
N VAL A 131 -9.23 22.97 -24.67
CA VAL A 131 -10.28 23.67 -23.92
C VAL A 131 -10.09 25.17 -24.03
N ILE A 132 -8.89 25.68 -23.74
CA ILE A 132 -8.56 27.11 -23.84
C ILE A 132 -8.81 27.62 -25.26
N LYS A 133 -8.36 26.89 -26.28
CA LYS A 133 -8.61 27.23 -27.68
C LYS A 133 -10.10 27.36 -27.96
N LYS A 134 -10.91 26.37 -27.57
CA LYS A 134 -12.36 26.39 -27.78
C LYS A 134 -13.04 27.53 -27.02
N LEU A 135 -12.68 27.74 -25.75
CA LEU A 135 -13.23 28.84 -24.96
C LEU A 135 -12.86 30.21 -25.55
N LYS A 136 -11.68 30.35 -26.16
CA LYS A 136 -11.28 31.55 -26.88
C LYS A 136 -12.09 31.75 -28.17
N GLU A 137 -12.26 30.71 -28.98
CA GLU A 137 -13.07 30.75 -30.21
C GLU A 137 -14.53 31.12 -29.94
N GLU A 138 -15.07 30.64 -28.84
CA GLU A 138 -16.44 30.90 -28.37
C GLU A 138 -16.54 32.18 -27.51
N ASN A 139 -15.47 32.97 -27.43
CA ASN A 139 -15.39 34.25 -26.73
C ASN A 139 -15.74 34.20 -25.22
N TYR A 140 -15.48 33.07 -24.55
CA TYR A 140 -15.69 32.88 -23.11
C TYR A 140 -14.51 33.33 -22.23
N LEU A 141 -13.33 33.61 -22.81
CA LEU A 141 -12.12 34.04 -22.08
C LEU A 141 -11.91 35.58 -22.06
N GLN A 142 -12.98 36.35 -22.26
CA GLN A 142 -12.96 37.82 -22.19
C GLN A 142 -13.02 38.33 -20.74
N ASP A 143 -12.60 39.59 -20.54
CA ASP A 143 -12.72 40.31 -19.26
C ASP A 143 -13.60 41.58 -19.45
N PRO A 144 -14.77 41.68 -18.79
CA PRO A 144 -15.36 40.67 -17.90
C PRO A 144 -15.92 39.46 -18.67
N PRO A 145 -16.00 38.27 -18.03
CA PRO A 145 -16.51 37.06 -18.67
C PRO A 145 -17.98 37.23 -19.13
N PRO A 146 -18.42 36.47 -20.16
CA PRO A 146 -19.79 36.57 -20.64
C PRO A 146 -20.82 36.32 -19.52
N PRO A 147 -21.98 36.99 -19.56
CA PRO A 147 -23.05 36.75 -18.60
C PRO A 147 -23.50 35.28 -18.66
N LEU A 148 -23.84 34.71 -17.51
CA LEU A 148 -24.36 33.35 -17.44
C LEU A 148 -25.63 33.23 -18.32
N PRO A 149 -25.80 32.12 -19.06
CA PRO A 149 -27.02 31.90 -19.83
C PRO A 149 -28.24 31.93 -18.89
N SER A 150 -29.28 32.65 -19.30
CA SER A 150 -30.57 32.67 -18.62
C SER A 150 -31.11 31.25 -18.51
N LYS A 151 -31.47 30.82 -17.29
CA LYS A 151 -32.14 29.53 -17.06
C LYS A 151 -33.53 29.49 -17.68
#